data_AF-A0A398CGR8-F1
#
_entry.id   AF-A0A398CGR8-F1
#
_cell.length_a   1.000
_cell.length_b   1.000
_cell.length_c   1.000
_cell.angle_alpha   90.00
_cell.angle_beta   90.00
_cell.angle_gamma   90.00
#
_symmetry.space_group_name_H-M   'P 1'
#
loop_
_entity.id
_entity.type
_entity.pdbx_description
1 polymer ?
#
loop_
_entity_poly.entity_id
_entity_poly.type
_entity_poly.pdbx_seq_one_letter_code
_entity_poly.pdbx_strand_id
1 'polypeptide(L)'
;MLEQVEQPRLIELESDKLKDIYYLDPELLTEFTIRMPLMNVKTNEIAVLKVKNAKDIAAVKKGLEKHAIDVQKQFETYLQDQYENAKNYKIVTKGNYVLFVISESADDLVKAFSDIFEKK
;
A
#
# COMPACT_ATOMS: atom_id res chain seq x y z
N MET A 1 -9.93 1.83 -10.77
CA MET A 1 -8.64 1.72 -11.53
C MET A 1 -7.89 0.42 -11.26
N LEU A 2 -7.68 0.02 -10.01
CA LEU A 2 -7.15 -1.31 -9.66
C LEU A 2 -8.24 -2.37 -9.40
N GLU A 3 -9.52 -1.99 -9.48
CA GLU A 3 -10.69 -2.85 -9.22
C GLU A 3 -10.83 -4.05 -10.16
N GLN A 4 -10.06 -4.10 -11.26
CA GLN A 4 -10.06 -5.23 -12.18
C GLN A 4 -9.24 -6.43 -11.66
N VAL A 5 -8.39 -6.22 -10.65
CA VAL A 5 -7.69 -7.31 -9.96
C VAL A 5 -8.51 -7.69 -8.73
N GLU A 6 -8.94 -8.96 -8.67
CA GLU A 6 -9.76 -9.46 -7.56
C GLU A 6 -9.02 -9.30 -6.23
N GLN A 7 -9.73 -8.80 -5.21
CA GLN A 7 -9.20 -8.66 -3.86
C GLN A 7 -10.26 -9.11 -2.85
N PRO A 8 -9.86 -9.59 -1.66
CA PRO A 8 -10.74 -9.66 -0.50
C PRO A 8 -11.40 -8.29 -0.23
N ARG A 9 -12.52 -8.27 0.49
CA ARG A 9 -13.21 -7.02 0.81
C ARG A 9 -12.27 -6.03 1.50
N LEU A 10 -12.18 -4.82 0.95
CA LEU A 10 -11.37 -3.72 1.47
C LEU A 10 -12.26 -2.58 1.97
N ILE A 11 -11.72 -1.79 2.89
CA ILE A 11 -12.32 -0.55 3.40
C ILE A 11 -11.37 0.62 3.17
N GLU A 12 -11.90 1.83 2.94
CA GLU A 12 -11.04 3.02 2.88
C GLU A 12 -10.43 3.35 4.23
N LEU A 13 -9.18 3.76 4.22
CA LEU A 13 -8.55 4.41 5.37
C LEU A 13 -9.18 5.78 5.62
N GLU A 14 -9.54 6.06 6.86
CA GLU A 14 -9.89 7.41 7.31
C GLU A 14 -8.65 8.31 7.35
N SER A 15 -8.75 9.54 6.83
CA SER A 15 -7.58 10.38 6.58
C SER A 15 -6.80 10.77 7.83
N ASP A 16 -7.45 10.84 9.00
CA ASP A 16 -6.84 11.12 10.29
C ASP A 16 -5.95 9.97 10.79
N LYS A 17 -6.10 8.75 10.24
CA LYS A 17 -5.30 7.57 10.60
C LYS A 17 -4.01 7.42 9.81
N LEU A 18 -3.78 8.24 8.78
CA LEU A 18 -2.61 8.12 7.91
C LEU A 18 -1.30 8.16 8.71
N LYS A 19 -1.20 9.10 9.66
CA LYS A 19 0.00 9.29 10.46
C LYS A 19 0.24 8.13 11.42
N ASP A 20 -0.82 7.62 12.04
CA ASP A 20 -0.72 6.60 13.09
C ASP A 20 -0.42 5.21 12.52
N ILE A 21 -0.98 4.89 11.35
CA ILE A 21 -0.83 3.56 10.73
C ILE A 21 0.37 3.53 9.77
N TYR A 22 0.54 4.55 8.95
CA TYR A 22 1.56 4.56 7.88
C TYR A 22 2.79 5.39 8.22
N TYR A 23 2.80 6.06 9.37
CA TYR A 23 3.90 6.96 9.77
C TYR A 23 4.14 8.09 8.77
N LEU A 24 3.09 8.49 8.04
CA LEU A 24 3.15 9.52 7.01
C LEU A 24 2.47 10.80 7.48
N ASP A 25 3.19 11.91 7.32
CA ASP A 25 2.60 13.23 7.47
C ASP A 25 1.75 13.55 6.23
N PRO A 26 0.43 13.81 6.37
CA PRO A 26 -0.43 14.21 5.26
C PRO A 26 0.12 15.40 4.47
N GLU A 27 0.89 16.28 5.10
CA GLU A 27 1.51 17.43 4.45
C GLU A 27 2.53 17.07 3.36
N LEU A 28 3.00 15.82 3.30
CA LEU A 28 3.88 15.32 2.23
C LEU A 28 3.12 14.96 0.95
N LEU A 29 1.79 14.85 1.01
CA LEU A 29 0.96 14.27 -0.05
C LEU A 29 -0.01 15.32 -0.62
N THR A 30 -0.24 15.28 -1.93
CA THR A 30 -1.33 16.05 -2.55
C THR A 30 -2.65 15.30 -2.50
N GLU A 31 -2.60 13.98 -2.64
CA GLU A 31 -3.75 13.07 -2.61
C GLU A 31 -3.27 11.68 -2.20
N PHE A 32 -4.14 10.91 -1.58
CA PHE A 32 -3.91 9.49 -1.35
C PHE A 32 -5.24 8.74 -1.34
N THR A 33 -5.16 7.46 -1.66
CA THR A 33 -6.24 6.51 -1.44
C THR A 33 -5.61 5.25 -0.91
N ILE A 34 -6.10 4.80 0.24
CA ILE A 34 -5.60 3.59 0.90
C ILE A 34 -6.80 2.70 1.21
N ARG A 35 -6.71 1.45 0.77
CA ARG A 35 -7.74 0.42 0.91
C ARG A 35 -7.16 -0.71 1.76
N MET A 36 -7.62 -0.80 3.00
CA MET A 36 -7.19 -1.75 4.02
C MET A 36 -8.09 -2.99 4.04
N PRO A 37 -7.62 -4.14 4.55
CA PRO A 37 -8.46 -5.32 4.65
C PRO A 37 -9.63 -5.07 5.60
N LEU A 38 -10.87 -5.36 5.16
CA LEU A 38 -12.06 -5.24 6.00
C LEU A 38 -12.05 -6.27 7.15
N MET A 39 -11.47 -7.44 6.89
CA MET A 39 -11.40 -8.53 7.86
C MET A 39 -10.00 -8.55 8.50
N ASN A 40 -9.93 -8.50 9.83
CA ASN A 40 -8.66 -8.50 10.59
C ASN A 40 -7.81 -9.78 10.44
N VAL A 41 -8.33 -10.79 9.73
CA VAL A 41 -7.63 -12.04 9.40
C VAL A 41 -7.06 -12.02 7.98
N LYS A 42 -7.06 -10.85 7.32
CA LYS A 42 -6.51 -10.64 5.99
C LYS A 42 -5.48 -9.53 6.01
N THR A 43 -4.53 -9.62 5.09
CA THR A 43 -3.42 -8.66 4.93
C THR A 43 -3.51 -7.86 3.63
N ASN A 44 -4.44 -8.21 2.74
CA ASN A 44 -4.57 -7.54 1.44
C ASN A 44 -4.81 -6.04 1.60
N GLU A 45 -3.96 -5.26 0.96
CA GLU A 45 -3.95 -3.83 1.10
C GLU A 45 -3.44 -3.17 -0.18
N ILE A 46 -4.04 -2.04 -0.55
CA ILE A 46 -3.66 -1.26 -1.73
C ILE A 46 -3.62 0.22 -1.35
N ALA A 47 -2.48 0.84 -1.54
CA ALA A 47 -2.27 2.26 -1.29
C ALA A 47 -1.68 2.94 -2.54
N VAL A 48 -2.32 4.01 -2.99
CA VAL A 48 -1.78 4.91 -4.01
C VAL A 48 -1.66 6.30 -3.39
N LEU A 49 -0.44 6.82 -3.36
CA LEU A 49 -0.13 8.10 -2.77
C LEU A 49 0.55 9.00 -3.81
N LYS A 50 0.12 10.25 -3.92
CA LYS A 50 0.80 11.25 -4.75
C LYS A 50 1.54 12.22 -3.86
N VAL A 51 2.86 12.22 -4.00
CA VAL A 51 3.77 13.04 -3.20
C VAL A 51 3.82 14.46 -3.76
N LYS A 52 3.81 15.47 -2.89
CA LYS A 52 3.93 16.89 -3.29
C LYS A 52 5.25 17.16 -4.01
N ASN A 53 6.37 16.73 -3.41
CA ASN A 53 7.71 16.91 -3.98
C ASN A 53 8.43 15.58 -4.14
N ALA A 54 9.09 15.37 -5.27
CA ALA A 54 9.82 14.13 -5.54
C ALA A 54 10.90 13.81 -4.50
N LYS A 55 11.47 14.83 -3.83
CA LYS A 55 12.44 14.64 -2.73
C LYS A 55 11.86 13.90 -1.52
N ASP A 56 10.54 13.97 -1.31
CA ASP A 56 9.86 13.40 -0.15
C ASP A 56 9.47 11.92 -0.39
N ILE A 57 9.66 11.40 -1.61
CA ILE A 57 9.36 10.00 -1.96
C ILE A 57 10.08 9.02 -1.02
N ALA A 58 11.35 9.27 -0.68
CA ALA A 58 12.10 8.40 0.20
C ALA A 58 11.50 8.32 1.61
N ALA A 59 11.00 9.45 2.14
CA ALA A 59 10.32 9.49 3.43
C ALA A 59 9.00 8.70 3.37
N VAL A 60 8.24 8.86 2.29
CA VAL A 60 6.99 8.12 2.07
C VAL A 60 7.23 6.61 2.01
N LYS A 61 8.22 6.16 1.24
CA LYS A 61 8.58 4.74 1.17
C LYS A 61 8.93 4.15 2.54
N LYS A 62 9.71 4.89 3.34
CA LYS A 62 10.11 4.44 4.67
C LYS A 62 8.91 4.23 5.61
N GLY A 63 7.88 5.08 5.53
CA GLY A 63 6.64 4.89 6.28
C GLY A 63 5.90 3.62 5.86
N LEU A 64 5.77 3.39 4.55
CA LEU A 64 5.14 2.20 3.97
C LEU A 64 5.89 0.91 4.31
N GLU A 65 7.22 0.90 4.23
CA GLU A 65 8.07 -0.22 4.62
C GLU A 65 7.90 -0.55 6.10
N LYS A 66 7.80 0.49 6.96
CA LYS A 66 7.57 0.30 8.39
C LYS A 66 6.20 -0.31 8.66
N HIS A 67 5.14 0.17 8.00
CA HIS A 67 3.81 -0.44 8.08
C HIS A 67 3.84 -1.91 7.64
N ALA A 68 4.49 -2.23 6.52
CA ALA A 68 4.62 -3.61 6.04
C ALA A 68 5.29 -4.54 7.07
N ILE A 69 6.35 -4.06 7.74
CA ILE A 69 7.02 -4.80 8.82
C ILE A 69 6.09 -5.00 10.01
N ASP A 70 5.29 -3.99 10.37
CA ASP A 70 4.35 -4.09 11.48
C ASP A 70 3.23 -5.10 11.16
N VAL A 71 2.72 -5.13 9.92
CA VAL A 71 1.79 -6.16 9.43
C VAL A 71 2.44 -7.56 9.49
N GLN A 72 3.69 -7.71 9.04
CA GLN A 72 4.40 -9.00 9.12
C GLN A 72 4.47 -9.50 10.58
N LYS A 73 4.89 -8.65 11.52
CA LYS A 73 4.96 -9.02 12.94
C LYS A 73 3.61 -9.43 13.52
N GLN A 74 2.52 -8.79 13.09
CA GLN A 74 1.17 -9.13 13.53
C GLN A 74 0.78 -10.57 13.17
N PHE A 75 1.23 -11.07 12.01
CA PHE A 75 0.83 -12.37 11.50
C PHE A 75 1.87 -13.48 11.69
N GLU A 76 3.13 -13.15 11.99
CA GLU A 76 4.28 -14.08 12.10
C GLU A 76 4.03 -15.29 13.01
N THR A 77 3.25 -15.14 14.08
CA THR A 77 2.96 -16.23 15.04
C THR A 77 1.51 -16.70 15.01
N TYR A 78 0.65 -16.05 14.20
CA TYR A 78 -0.80 -16.27 14.21
C TYR A 78 -1.31 -17.00 12.98
N LEU A 79 -1.05 -16.47 11.78
CA LEU A 79 -1.51 -17.04 10.51
C LEU A 79 -0.37 -16.96 9.49
N GLN A 80 0.30 -18.10 9.29
CA GLN A 80 1.49 -18.19 8.45
C GLN A 80 1.22 -17.78 7.00
N ASP A 81 0.06 -18.13 6.44
CA ASP A 81 -0.32 -17.75 5.08
C ASP A 81 -0.38 -16.22 4.91
N GLN A 82 -0.94 -15.52 5.91
CA GLN A 82 -1.01 -14.07 5.91
C GLN A 82 0.36 -13.42 6.16
N TYR A 83 1.22 -14.03 6.97
CA TYR A 83 2.61 -13.59 7.14
C TYR A 83 3.41 -13.66 5.83
N GLU A 84 3.31 -14.78 5.10
CA GLU A 84 3.97 -14.92 3.80
C GLU A 84 3.44 -13.92 2.78
N ASN A 85 2.11 -13.67 2.77
CA ASN A 85 1.54 -12.63 1.92
C ASN A 85 2.06 -11.22 2.28
N ALA A 86 2.15 -10.89 3.57
CA ALA A 86 2.69 -9.61 4.04
C ALA A 86 4.19 -9.42 3.69
N LYS A 87 4.96 -10.51 3.56
CA LYS A 87 6.34 -10.47 3.07
C LYS A 87 6.44 -10.20 1.57
N ASN A 88 5.40 -10.51 0.81
CA ASN A 88 5.31 -10.23 -0.63
C ASN A 88 4.89 -8.79 -0.96
N TYR A 89 4.99 -7.86 0.00
CA TYR A 89 4.64 -6.47 -0.27
C TYR A 89 5.49 -5.87 -1.40
N LYS A 90 4.92 -4.93 -2.16
CA LYS A 90 5.63 -4.20 -3.20
C LYS A 90 5.46 -2.71 -2.98
N ILE A 91 6.54 -1.96 -3.24
CA ILE A 91 6.52 -0.50 -3.31
C ILE A 91 7.08 -0.09 -4.66
N VAL A 92 6.27 0.61 -5.45
CA VAL A 92 6.64 1.04 -6.81
C VAL A 92 6.43 2.55 -6.94
N THR A 93 7.27 3.21 -7.72
CA THR A 93 7.19 4.65 -7.94
C THR A 93 7.10 4.96 -9.44
N LYS A 94 6.16 5.82 -9.82
CA LYS A 94 5.99 6.33 -11.18
C LYS A 94 5.80 7.85 -11.09
N GLY A 95 6.84 8.62 -11.42
CA GLY A 95 6.86 10.07 -11.18
C GLY A 95 6.68 10.38 -9.68
N ASN A 96 5.70 11.23 -9.35
CA ASN A 96 5.35 11.56 -7.97
C ASN A 96 4.38 10.57 -7.31
N TYR A 97 3.95 9.51 -8.02
CA TYR A 97 3.06 8.51 -7.47
C TYR A 97 3.84 7.36 -6.85
N VAL A 98 3.42 6.93 -5.66
CA VAL A 98 3.91 5.76 -4.95
C VAL A 98 2.75 4.78 -4.79
N LEU A 99 2.95 3.56 -5.29
CA LEU A 99 2.10 2.42 -5.03
C LEU A 99 2.70 1.62 -3.88
N PHE A 100 1.87 1.21 -2.93
CA PHE A 100 2.16 0.14 -1.99
C PHE A 100 1.06 -0.91 -2.06
N VAL A 101 1.45 -2.18 -2.10
CA VAL A 101 0.50 -3.30 -2.10
C VAL A 101 1.00 -4.43 -1.21
N ILE A 102 0.07 -5.05 -0.49
CA ILE A 102 0.18 -6.41 0.03
C ILE A 102 -0.92 -7.21 -0.65
N SER A 103 -0.58 -8.23 -1.43
CA SER A 103 -1.56 -9.03 -2.16
C SER A 103 -0.93 -10.29 -2.71
N GLU A 104 -1.73 -11.35 -2.82
CA GLU A 104 -1.36 -12.56 -3.56
C GLU A 104 -1.17 -12.23 -5.05
N SER A 105 -1.86 -11.19 -5.56
CA SER A 105 -1.74 -10.67 -6.93
C SER A 105 -0.92 -9.37 -7.00
N ALA A 106 0.09 -9.21 -6.14
CA ALA A 106 0.87 -7.97 -6.05
C ALA A 106 1.50 -7.55 -7.39
N ASP A 107 2.03 -8.52 -8.15
CA ASP A 107 2.67 -8.23 -9.44
C ASP A 107 1.65 -7.76 -10.50
N ASP A 108 0.43 -8.32 -10.50
CA ASP A 108 -0.66 -7.87 -11.39
C ASP A 108 -1.11 -6.44 -11.05
N LEU A 109 -1.20 -6.10 -9.76
CA LEU A 109 -1.50 -4.75 -9.30
C LEU A 109 -0.40 -3.75 -9.70
N VAL A 110 0.87 -4.13 -9.55
CA VAL A 110 2.02 -3.33 -9.98
C VAL A 110 1.99 -3.09 -11.49
N LYS A 111 1.66 -4.13 -12.27
CA LYS A 111 1.51 -4.03 -13.72
C LYS A 111 0.36 -3.09 -14.08
N ALA A 112 -0.83 -3.30 -13.52
CA ALA A 112 -2.00 -2.45 -13.76
C ALA A 112 -1.73 -0.98 -13.41
N PHE A 113 -1.02 -0.73 -12.31
CA PHE A 113 -0.56 0.61 -11.94
C PHE A 113 0.40 1.20 -12.96
N SER A 114 1.41 0.43 -13.38
CA SER A 114 2.44 0.87 -14.33
C SER A 114 1.87 1.19 -15.72
N ASP A 115 0.95 0.34 -16.21
CA ASP A 115 0.30 0.48 -17.52
C ASP A 115 -0.44 1.82 -17.66
N ILE A 116 -0.95 2.40 -16.56
CA ILE A 116 -1.61 3.72 -16.57
C ILE A 116 -0.66 4.84 -16.97
N PHE A 117 0.63 4.72 -16.60
CA PHE A 117 1.65 5.73 -16.92
C PHE A 117 2.28 5.53 -18.30
N GLU A 118 2.20 4.31 -18.85
CA GLU A 118 2.74 3.96 -20.16
C GLU A 118 1.74 4.21 -21.30
N LYS A 119 0.44 4.23 -21.01
CA LYS A 119 -0.61 4.59 -21.97
C LYS A 119 -0.78 6.11 -22.18
N LYS A 120 0.26 6.91 -21.94
CA LYS A 120 0.27 8.36 -22.16
C LYS A 120 0.88 8.75 -23.49
#